data_AF-C5NTP9-F1
#
_entry.id   AF-C5NTP9-F1
#
_cell.length_a   1.000
_cell.length_b   1.000
_cell.length_c   1.000
_cell.angle_alpha   90.00
_cell.angle_beta   90.00
_cell.angle_gamma   90.00
#
_symmetry.space_group_name_H-M   'P 1'
#
loop_
_entity.id
_entity.type
_entity.pdbx_description
1 polymer ?
#
loop_
_entity_poly.entity_id
_entity_poly.type
_entity_poly.pdbx_seq_one_letter_code
_entity_poly.pdbx_strand_id
1 'polypeptide(L)'
;LDLEDNKDIQDSHLQGICEQLSLRVRYLGLKGTRIRKLPQEMRKLKHLEILYVGSTRISELPQEIGELKHLRILDVRNTDITELPLQIRELQHLHTLDVRNTPISELPPQVGKLQNLKIMCVRSTGVRELPKEIGELNHLQTLDVRNTRVRELPWQAGQISQSLRVLAGDSGDGVRLPEGVCEALINGIP
;
A
#
# COMPACT_ATOMS: atom_id res chain seq x y z
N LEU A 1 -17.56 4.74 9.51
CA LEU A 1 -17.91 6.07 9.00
C LEU A 1 -17.59 6.07 7.52
N ASP A 2 -18.63 6.13 6.71
CA ASP A 2 -18.50 6.20 5.26
C ASP A 2 -18.87 7.62 4.81
N LEU A 3 -17.92 8.30 4.20
CA LEU A 3 -18.05 9.64 3.64
C LEU A 3 -17.65 9.65 2.16
N GLU A 4 -17.63 8.49 1.51
CA GLU A 4 -17.23 8.38 0.11
C GLU A 4 -18.10 9.26 -0.78
N ASP A 5 -17.45 9.84 -1.79
CA ASP A 5 -18.01 10.74 -2.80
C ASP A 5 -18.69 12.01 -2.26
N ASN A 6 -18.59 12.28 -0.95
CA ASN A 6 -19.08 13.51 -0.34
C ASN A 6 -18.11 14.67 -0.62
N LYS A 7 -18.47 15.50 -1.61
CA LYS A 7 -17.66 16.64 -2.08
C LYS A 7 -17.58 17.80 -1.09
N ASP A 8 -18.40 17.81 -0.04
CA ASP A 8 -18.36 18.84 1.01
C ASP A 8 -17.31 18.51 2.09
N ILE A 9 -16.85 17.26 2.14
CA ILE A 9 -15.78 16.84 3.06
C ILE A 9 -14.42 17.33 2.53
N GLN A 10 -13.75 18.11 3.37
CA GLN A 10 -12.44 18.71 3.15
C GLN A 10 -11.62 18.62 4.44
N ASP A 11 -10.35 19.04 4.40
CA ASP A 11 -9.38 18.85 5.50
C ASP A 11 -9.89 19.32 6.87
N SER A 12 -10.56 20.48 6.93
CA SER A 12 -11.11 21.04 8.19
C SER A 12 -12.14 20.14 8.85
N HIS A 13 -12.92 19.40 8.06
CA HIS A 13 -13.92 18.45 8.58
C HIS A 13 -13.23 17.21 9.12
N LEU A 14 -12.21 16.71 8.42
CA LEU A 14 -11.51 15.48 8.79
C LEU A 14 -10.83 15.59 10.15
N GLN A 15 -10.25 16.75 10.48
CA GLN A 15 -9.67 16.97 11.80
C GLN A 15 -10.70 16.78 12.92
N GLY A 16 -11.84 17.48 12.86
CA GLY A 16 -12.89 17.37 13.87
C GLY A 16 -13.50 15.96 13.95
N ILE A 17 -13.65 15.30 12.81
CA ILE A 17 -14.06 13.89 12.70
C ILE A 17 -13.08 13.00 13.49
N CYS A 18 -11.78 13.13 13.27
CA CYS A 18 -10.76 12.32 13.97
C CYS A 18 -10.70 12.62 15.47
N GLU A 19 -10.95 13.86 15.89
CA GLU A 19 -11.02 14.23 17.31
C GLU A 19 -12.20 13.59 18.03
N GLN A 20 -13.38 13.59 17.40
CA GLN A 20 -14.63 13.13 18.00
C GLN A 20 -14.79 11.59 17.96
N LEU A 21 -14.21 10.92 16.97
CA LEU A 21 -14.48 9.51 16.67
C LEU A 21 -13.49 8.50 17.29
N SER A 22 -12.61 8.98 18.18
CA SER A 22 -11.44 8.28 18.71
C SER A 22 -11.67 6.88 19.31
N LEU A 23 -12.89 6.49 19.68
CA LEU A 23 -13.14 5.25 20.45
C LEU A 23 -13.86 4.11 19.73
N ARG A 24 -14.37 4.28 18.49
CA ARG A 24 -15.22 3.23 17.88
C ARG A 24 -15.09 2.98 16.39
N VAL A 25 -14.42 3.85 15.63
CA VAL A 25 -14.43 3.74 14.17
C VAL A 25 -13.47 2.66 13.70
N ARG A 26 -14.01 1.60 13.09
CA ARG A 26 -13.26 0.52 12.44
C ARG A 26 -13.10 0.71 10.94
N TYR A 27 -13.95 1.53 10.33
CA TYR A 27 -13.97 1.82 8.90
C TYR A 27 -14.04 3.33 8.68
N LEU A 28 -13.15 3.88 7.87
CA LEU A 28 -13.16 5.27 7.44
C LEU A 28 -13.02 5.33 5.91
N GLY A 29 -14.13 5.62 5.24
CA GLY A 29 -14.20 5.84 3.79
C GLY A 29 -14.21 7.33 3.49
N LEU A 30 -13.22 7.80 2.74
CA LEU A 30 -13.00 9.19 2.31
C LEU A 30 -12.77 9.28 0.80
N LYS A 31 -12.98 8.18 0.08
CA LYS A 31 -12.75 8.11 -1.36
C LYS A 31 -13.57 9.18 -2.09
N GLY A 32 -12.99 9.85 -3.07
CA GLY A 32 -13.73 10.85 -3.86
C GLY A 32 -14.12 12.14 -3.12
N THR A 33 -13.65 12.33 -1.89
CA THR A 33 -13.79 13.61 -1.15
C THR A 33 -12.78 14.65 -1.63
N ARG A 34 -12.86 15.88 -1.10
CA ARG A 34 -11.90 16.97 -1.42
C ARG A 34 -10.72 17.06 -0.46
N ILE A 35 -10.45 15.99 0.28
CA ILE A 35 -9.33 15.93 1.23
C ILE A 35 -8.01 15.97 0.47
N ARG A 36 -7.08 16.75 1.01
CA ARG A 36 -5.71 16.93 0.53
C ARG A 36 -4.68 16.51 1.58
N LYS A 37 -5.06 16.45 2.85
CA LYS A 37 -4.16 16.06 3.94
C LYS A 37 -4.87 15.17 4.96
N LEU A 38 -4.16 14.15 5.43
CA LEU A 38 -4.57 13.39 6.60
C LEU A 38 -4.01 14.09 7.85
N PRO A 39 -4.86 14.43 8.84
CA PRO A 39 -4.43 15.18 10.02
C PRO A 39 -3.67 14.28 11.01
N GLN A 40 -2.83 14.86 11.87
CA GLN A 40 -2.13 14.12 12.94
C GLN A 40 -3.12 13.43 13.89
N GLU A 41 -4.34 13.96 14.01
CA GLU A 41 -5.43 13.42 14.82
C GLU A 41 -5.85 12.01 14.38
N MET A 42 -5.46 11.56 13.18
CA MET A 42 -5.57 10.16 12.74
C MET A 42 -5.02 9.19 13.80
N ARG A 43 -3.97 9.57 14.54
CA ARG A 43 -3.42 8.75 15.62
C ARG A 43 -4.43 8.34 16.68
N LYS A 44 -5.53 9.09 16.83
CA LYS A 44 -6.58 8.82 17.82
C LYS A 44 -7.50 7.68 17.39
N LEU A 45 -7.52 7.29 16.11
CA LEU A 45 -8.39 6.25 15.58
C LEU A 45 -7.82 4.84 15.88
N LYS A 46 -7.62 4.53 17.16
CA LYS A 46 -6.89 3.32 17.60
C LYS A 46 -7.54 2.01 17.16
N HIS A 47 -8.84 2.00 16.86
CA HIS A 47 -9.57 0.81 16.42
C HIS A 47 -9.78 0.74 14.90
N LEU A 48 -9.17 1.64 14.11
CA LEU A 48 -9.37 1.66 12.67
C LEU A 48 -8.76 0.42 12.01
N GLU A 49 -9.56 -0.29 11.23
CA GLU A 49 -9.16 -1.49 10.49
C GLU A 49 -9.12 -1.25 8.99
N ILE A 50 -9.95 -0.35 8.46
CA ILE A 50 -10.04 -0.07 7.03
C ILE A 50 -10.00 1.45 6.83
N LEU A 51 -9.05 1.89 6.02
CA LEU A 51 -8.90 3.28 5.59
C LEU A 51 -8.88 3.34 4.07
N TYR A 52 -9.93 3.95 3.51
CA TYR A 52 -10.07 4.20 2.07
C TYR A 52 -9.99 5.68 1.80
N VAL A 53 -8.93 6.12 1.14
CA VAL A 53 -8.72 7.54 0.79
C VAL A 53 -8.44 7.73 -0.70
N GLY A 54 -8.70 6.70 -1.51
CA GLY A 54 -8.43 6.75 -2.95
C GLY A 54 -9.23 7.82 -3.68
N SER A 55 -8.77 8.24 -4.86
CA SER A 55 -9.43 9.29 -5.65
C SER A 55 -9.62 10.62 -4.88
N THR A 56 -8.73 10.91 -3.93
CA THR A 56 -8.59 12.21 -3.27
C THR A 56 -7.34 12.92 -3.80
N ARG A 57 -7.01 14.10 -3.27
CA ARG A 57 -5.80 14.87 -3.64
C ARG A 57 -4.75 14.83 -2.53
N ILE A 58 -4.71 13.74 -1.78
CA ILE A 58 -3.72 13.53 -0.73
C ILE A 58 -2.35 13.38 -1.38
N SER A 59 -1.37 14.16 -0.92
CA SER A 59 0.00 14.14 -1.44
C SER A 59 1.00 13.44 -0.50
N GLU A 60 0.61 13.18 0.74
CA GLU A 60 1.48 12.57 1.76
C GLU A 60 0.67 11.71 2.75
N LEU A 61 1.28 10.64 3.25
CA LEU A 61 0.80 9.94 4.43
C LEU A 61 1.58 10.45 5.65
N PRO A 62 0.90 10.91 6.71
CA PRO A 62 1.55 11.41 7.91
C PRO A 62 2.19 10.24 8.68
N GLN A 63 3.22 10.53 9.48
CA GLN A 63 3.90 9.51 10.31
C GLN A 63 2.93 8.80 11.27
N GLU A 64 1.87 9.50 11.69
CA GLU A 64 0.81 9.01 12.58
C GLU A 64 0.03 7.84 11.98
N ILE A 65 0.15 7.56 10.67
CA ILE A 65 -0.39 6.34 10.07
C ILE A 65 0.13 5.10 10.80
N GLY A 66 1.40 5.11 11.24
CA GLY A 66 2.01 3.99 11.98
C GLY A 66 1.42 3.77 13.37
N GLU A 67 0.59 4.68 13.88
CA GLU A 67 -0.13 4.52 15.13
C GLU A 67 -1.45 3.75 14.99
N LEU A 68 -1.91 3.49 13.76
CA LEU A 68 -3.12 2.72 13.47
C LEU A 68 -2.84 1.22 13.56
N LYS A 69 -2.52 0.74 14.77
CA LYS A 69 -2.03 -0.63 15.00
C LYS A 69 -3.00 -1.72 14.55
N HIS A 70 -4.30 -1.44 14.49
CA HIS A 70 -5.32 -2.39 14.03
C HIS A 70 -5.61 -2.31 12.52
N LEU A 71 -4.91 -1.45 11.76
CA LEU A 71 -5.19 -1.25 10.35
C LEU A 71 -4.88 -2.52 9.55
N ARG A 72 -5.87 -2.98 8.79
CA ARG A 72 -5.83 -4.19 7.95
C ARG A 72 -5.82 -3.84 6.47
N ILE A 73 -6.50 -2.77 6.07
CA ILE A 73 -6.56 -2.34 4.69
C ILE A 73 -6.24 -0.84 4.61
N LEU A 74 -5.25 -0.52 3.78
CA LEU A 74 -4.90 0.85 3.40
C LEU A 74 -5.01 0.98 1.88
N ASP A 75 -6.01 1.74 1.43
CA ASP A 75 -6.22 2.06 0.02
C ASP A 75 -6.01 3.57 -0.20
N VAL A 76 -4.93 3.89 -0.91
CA VAL A 76 -4.54 5.25 -1.26
C VAL A 76 -4.46 5.43 -2.78
N ARG A 77 -5.14 4.58 -3.56
CA ARG A 77 -5.04 4.58 -5.03
C ARG A 77 -5.56 5.87 -5.64
N ASN A 78 -5.03 6.27 -6.80
CA ASN A 78 -5.43 7.51 -7.50
C ASN A 78 -5.32 8.73 -6.58
N THR A 79 -4.20 8.86 -5.86
CA THR A 79 -3.84 10.04 -5.07
C THR A 79 -2.51 10.61 -5.56
N ASP A 80 -2.10 11.75 -5.01
CA ASP A 80 -0.86 12.43 -5.37
C ASP A 80 0.32 12.01 -4.47
N ILE A 81 0.20 10.89 -3.73
CA ILE A 81 1.25 10.41 -2.82
C ILE A 81 2.52 10.05 -3.59
N THR A 82 3.65 10.63 -3.20
CA THR A 82 4.96 10.40 -3.84
C THR A 82 5.82 9.39 -3.10
N GLU A 83 5.54 9.12 -1.83
CA GLU A 83 6.32 8.19 -1.00
C GLU A 83 5.48 7.56 0.11
N LEU A 84 5.91 6.40 0.59
CA LEU A 84 5.38 5.81 1.82
C LEU A 84 6.28 6.20 3.00
N PRO A 85 5.72 6.61 4.15
CA PRO A 85 6.52 6.96 5.32
C PRO A 85 7.18 5.72 5.91
N LEU A 86 8.37 5.88 6.49
CA LEU A 86 9.08 4.80 7.20
C LEU A 86 8.29 4.21 8.38
N GLN A 87 7.27 4.90 8.89
CA GLN A 87 6.32 4.40 9.88
C GLN A 87 5.36 3.36 9.33
N ILE A 88 5.33 3.09 8.02
CA ILE A 88 4.54 2.00 7.45
C ILE A 88 4.90 0.65 8.10
N ARG A 89 6.17 0.46 8.51
CA ARG A 89 6.63 -0.75 9.24
C ARG A 89 5.82 -1.04 10.50
N GLU A 90 5.14 -0.05 11.06
CA GLU A 90 4.41 -0.17 12.31
C GLU A 90 3.04 -0.83 12.14
N LEU A 91 2.55 -0.97 10.90
CA LEU A 91 1.25 -1.53 10.56
C LEU A 91 1.28 -3.07 10.55
N GLN A 92 1.58 -3.66 11.71
CA GLN A 92 1.80 -5.10 11.86
C GLN A 92 0.58 -5.97 11.53
N HIS A 93 -0.63 -5.39 11.49
CA HIS A 93 -1.87 -6.08 11.12
C HIS A 93 -2.31 -5.80 9.67
N LEU A 94 -1.51 -5.10 8.87
CA LEU A 94 -1.88 -4.75 7.50
C LEU A 94 -1.89 -6.00 6.61
N HIS A 95 -3.02 -6.25 5.97
CA HIS A 95 -3.22 -7.36 5.03
C HIS A 95 -3.18 -6.88 3.58
N THR A 96 -3.59 -5.64 3.34
CA THR A 96 -3.72 -5.07 1.99
C THR A 96 -3.21 -3.65 1.96
N LEU A 97 -2.26 -3.42 1.06
CA LEU A 97 -1.73 -2.10 0.70
C LEU A 97 -1.96 -1.87 -0.80
N ASP A 98 -2.83 -0.92 -1.15
CA ASP A 98 -3.06 -0.51 -2.53
C ASP A 98 -2.64 0.95 -2.73
N VAL A 99 -1.56 1.14 -3.48
CA VAL A 99 -0.98 2.45 -3.83
C VAL A 99 -1.05 2.71 -5.34
N ARG A 100 -1.93 2.01 -6.05
CA ARG A 100 -2.02 2.06 -7.51
C ARG A 100 -2.31 3.45 -8.04
N ASN A 101 -1.77 3.77 -9.21
CA ASN A 101 -1.96 5.07 -9.87
C ASN A 101 -1.58 6.23 -8.93
N THR A 102 -0.41 6.13 -8.31
CA THR A 102 0.21 7.21 -7.53
C THR A 102 1.58 7.56 -8.12
N PRO A 103 2.11 8.77 -7.90
CA PRO A 103 3.44 9.16 -8.37
C PRO A 103 4.60 8.51 -7.59
N ILE A 104 4.35 7.51 -6.72
CA ILE A 104 5.40 6.75 -6.02
C ILE A 104 6.44 6.21 -7.01
N SER A 105 7.71 6.57 -6.82
CA SER A 105 8.83 6.09 -7.64
C SER A 105 9.71 5.05 -6.95
N GLU A 106 9.60 4.92 -5.62
CA GLU A 106 10.41 4.03 -4.80
C GLU A 106 9.57 3.50 -3.63
N LEU A 107 9.83 2.26 -3.21
CA LEU A 107 9.25 1.69 -2.00
C LEU A 107 10.30 1.70 -0.88
N PRO A 108 9.97 2.19 0.32
CA PRO A 108 10.92 2.16 1.42
C PRO A 108 11.17 0.70 1.87
N PRO A 109 12.40 0.31 2.26
CA PRO A 109 12.71 -1.03 2.79
C PRO A 109 11.77 -1.49 3.93
N GLN A 110 11.22 -0.53 4.66
CA GLN A 110 10.24 -0.72 5.73
C GLN A 110 8.99 -1.49 5.30
N VAL A 111 8.63 -1.53 4.01
CA VAL A 111 7.52 -2.36 3.53
C VAL A 111 7.75 -3.85 3.80
N GLY A 112 9.01 -4.32 3.85
CA GLY A 112 9.35 -5.71 4.20
C GLY A 112 9.02 -6.09 5.65
N LYS A 113 8.75 -5.11 6.51
CA LYS A 113 8.35 -5.36 7.92
C LYS A 113 6.85 -5.58 8.10
N LEU A 114 6.06 -5.54 7.03
CA LEU A 114 4.61 -5.78 7.06
C LEU A 114 4.31 -7.29 7.09
N GLN A 115 4.62 -7.94 8.21
CA GLN A 115 4.62 -9.41 8.31
C GLN A 115 3.28 -10.08 8.00
N ASN A 116 2.14 -9.39 8.16
CA ASN A 116 0.82 -9.94 7.83
C ASN A 116 0.30 -9.55 6.43
N LEU A 117 1.12 -8.89 5.62
CA LEU A 117 0.70 -8.40 4.30
C LEU A 117 0.46 -9.56 3.35
N LYS A 118 -0.74 -9.60 2.77
CA LYS A 118 -1.15 -10.61 1.80
C LYS A 118 -1.22 -10.05 0.38
N ILE A 119 -1.60 -8.79 0.24
CA ILE A 119 -1.80 -8.15 -1.05
C ILE A 119 -1.05 -6.81 -1.06
N MET A 120 -0.14 -6.66 -2.00
CA MET A 120 0.50 -5.39 -2.32
C MET A 120 0.23 -5.03 -3.78
N CYS A 121 -0.40 -3.88 -4.02
CA CYS A 121 -0.63 -3.38 -5.37
C CYS A 121 0.10 -2.05 -5.57
N VAL A 122 1.11 -2.07 -6.42
CA VAL A 122 1.90 -0.89 -6.83
C VAL A 122 1.73 -0.61 -8.33
N ARG A 123 0.64 -1.13 -8.92
CA ARG A 123 0.37 -1.01 -10.35
C ARG A 123 0.30 0.46 -10.79
N SER A 124 0.79 0.74 -11.99
CA SER A 124 0.77 2.09 -12.57
C SER A 124 1.42 3.14 -11.66
N THR A 125 2.56 2.79 -11.07
CA THR A 125 3.42 3.71 -10.30
C THR A 125 4.76 3.89 -11.03
N GLY A 126 5.59 4.82 -10.56
CA GLY A 126 6.93 5.05 -11.08
C GLY A 126 8.00 4.07 -10.57
N VAL A 127 7.62 3.08 -9.75
CA VAL A 127 8.54 2.13 -9.08
C VAL A 127 9.47 1.45 -10.09
N ARG A 128 10.79 1.58 -9.88
CA ARG A 128 11.84 1.03 -10.74
C ARG A 128 12.43 -0.27 -10.23
N GLU A 129 12.53 -0.40 -8.92
CA GLU A 129 13.05 -1.56 -8.24
C GLU A 129 12.22 -1.83 -6.99
N LEU A 130 12.18 -3.10 -6.59
CA LEU A 130 11.61 -3.50 -5.32
C LEU A 130 12.74 -3.60 -4.29
N PRO A 131 12.56 -3.10 -3.06
CA PRO A 131 13.55 -3.32 -2.02
C PRO A 131 13.67 -4.82 -1.73
N LYS A 132 14.90 -5.29 -1.48
CA LYS A 132 15.19 -6.70 -1.16
C LYS A 132 14.37 -7.24 0.01
N GLU A 133 14.01 -6.35 0.93
CA GLU A 133 13.20 -6.64 2.10
C GLU A 133 11.78 -7.12 1.73
N ILE A 134 11.29 -6.93 0.49
CA ILE A 134 10.04 -7.59 0.05
C ILE A 134 10.14 -9.11 0.13
N GLY A 135 11.34 -9.69 0.01
CA GLY A 135 11.59 -11.10 0.25
C GLY A 135 11.27 -11.55 1.68
N GLU A 136 11.21 -10.64 2.65
CA GLU A 136 10.85 -10.95 4.05
C GLU A 136 9.33 -11.12 4.27
N LEU A 137 8.49 -10.85 3.26
CA LEU A 137 7.04 -10.91 3.36
C LEU A 137 6.49 -12.34 3.19
N ASN A 138 6.70 -13.16 4.21
CA ASN A 138 6.35 -14.60 4.22
C ASN A 138 4.86 -14.91 3.97
N HIS A 139 3.97 -13.95 4.23
CA HIS A 139 2.52 -14.10 4.05
C HIS A 139 1.99 -13.44 2.77
N LEU A 140 2.86 -12.88 1.93
CA LEU A 140 2.45 -12.22 0.69
C LEU A 140 1.92 -13.26 -0.31
N GLN A 141 0.70 -13.04 -0.77
CA GLN A 141 -0.01 -13.92 -1.70
C GLN A 141 -0.16 -13.27 -3.07
N THR A 142 -0.20 -11.94 -3.14
CA THR A 142 -0.29 -11.23 -4.41
C THR A 142 0.55 -9.97 -4.38
N LEU A 143 1.42 -9.85 -5.37
CA LEU A 143 2.17 -8.65 -5.69
C LEU A 143 1.82 -8.19 -7.10
N ASP A 144 1.23 -7.00 -7.25
CA ASP A 144 0.88 -6.43 -8.54
C ASP A 144 1.80 -5.25 -8.90
N VAL A 145 2.69 -5.50 -9.86
CA VAL A 145 3.69 -4.57 -10.41
C VAL A 145 3.42 -4.21 -11.87
N ARG A 146 2.20 -4.48 -12.37
CA ARG A 146 1.83 -4.12 -13.75
C ARG A 146 2.01 -2.62 -13.98
N ASN A 147 2.44 -2.22 -15.17
CA ASN A 147 2.65 -0.81 -15.53
C ASN A 147 3.59 -0.07 -14.56
N THR A 148 4.57 -0.77 -13.99
CA THR A 148 5.71 -0.15 -13.29
C THR A 148 6.96 -0.24 -14.17
N ARG A 149 8.10 0.21 -13.65
CA ARG A 149 9.42 0.08 -14.31
C ARG A 149 10.25 -1.05 -13.71
N VAL A 150 9.67 -1.92 -12.87
CA VAL A 150 10.36 -3.07 -12.27
C VAL A 150 10.80 -4.07 -13.34
N ARG A 151 12.09 -4.36 -13.37
CA ARG A 151 12.74 -5.27 -14.33
C ARG A 151 13.42 -6.47 -13.69
N GLU A 152 13.35 -6.62 -12.38
CA GLU A 152 13.88 -7.78 -11.67
C GLU A 152 13.16 -7.92 -10.32
N LEU A 153 13.08 -9.15 -9.80
CA LEU A 153 12.65 -9.38 -8.43
C LEU A 153 13.90 -9.49 -7.56
N PRO A 154 13.92 -8.86 -6.38
CA PRO A 154 15.14 -8.71 -5.59
C PRO A 154 15.44 -9.94 -4.70
N TRP A 155 14.63 -11.00 -4.80
CA TRP A 155 14.79 -12.21 -4.00
C TRP A 155 15.31 -13.38 -4.82
N GLN A 156 16.08 -14.25 -4.15
CA GLN A 156 16.54 -15.53 -4.67
C GLN A 156 15.46 -16.62 -4.54
N ALA A 157 15.65 -17.73 -5.25
CA ALA A 157 14.81 -18.92 -5.11
C ALA A 157 14.71 -19.37 -3.64
N GLY A 158 13.50 -19.64 -3.17
CA GLY A 158 13.23 -20.11 -1.80
C GLY A 158 13.05 -19.03 -0.73
N GLN A 159 13.22 -17.74 -1.05
CA GLN A 159 13.02 -16.65 -0.07
C GLN A 159 11.56 -16.23 0.12
N ILE A 160 10.69 -16.53 -0.84
CA ILE A 160 9.28 -16.12 -0.83
C ILE A 160 8.34 -17.32 -0.76
N SER A 161 7.11 -17.09 -0.30
CA SER A 161 6.06 -18.10 -0.23
C SER A 161 5.80 -18.76 -1.59
N GLN A 162 5.61 -20.08 -1.56
CA GLN A 162 5.27 -20.90 -2.74
C GLN A 162 3.97 -20.48 -3.44
N SER A 163 3.09 -19.83 -2.66
CA SER A 163 1.78 -19.39 -3.11
C SER A 163 1.77 -17.97 -3.67
N LEU A 164 2.91 -17.28 -3.72
CA LEU A 164 2.97 -15.89 -4.17
C LEU A 164 2.62 -15.80 -5.66
N ARG A 165 1.59 -15.03 -5.96
CA ARG A 165 1.22 -14.64 -7.31
C ARG A 165 1.79 -13.26 -7.64
N VAL A 166 2.73 -13.20 -8.58
CA VAL A 166 3.23 -11.92 -9.12
C VAL A 166 2.45 -11.57 -10.39
N LEU A 167 1.76 -10.43 -10.37
CA LEU A 167 1.14 -9.84 -11.55
C LEU A 167 2.10 -8.81 -12.13
N ALA A 168 2.81 -9.19 -13.18
CA ALA A 168 3.58 -8.29 -14.03
C ALA A 168 2.85 -8.10 -15.36
N GLY A 169 3.01 -6.93 -15.97
CA GLY A 169 2.23 -6.52 -17.14
C GLY A 169 3.07 -6.55 -18.40
N ASP A 170 2.44 -6.98 -19.48
CA ASP A 170 2.89 -6.90 -20.87
C ASP A 170 2.66 -5.46 -21.36
N SER A 171 3.57 -4.53 -21.04
CA SER A 171 3.74 -3.37 -21.93
C SER A 171 4.27 -3.95 -23.24
N GLY A 172 3.60 -3.69 -24.37
CA GLY A 172 3.83 -4.31 -25.70
C GLY A 172 5.23 -4.22 -26.33
N ASP A 173 6.26 -4.05 -25.51
CA ASP A 173 7.68 -4.08 -25.79
C ASP A 173 8.35 -5.39 -25.32
N GLY A 174 7.57 -6.46 -25.07
CA GLY A 174 8.14 -7.77 -24.76
C GLY A 174 8.97 -7.77 -23.48
N VAL A 175 8.38 -7.29 -22.38
CA VAL A 175 9.00 -7.44 -21.06
C VAL A 175 8.99 -8.93 -20.72
N ARG A 176 10.08 -9.61 -21.10
CA ARG A 176 10.43 -10.91 -20.57
C ARG A 176 10.33 -10.78 -19.05
N LEU A 177 9.58 -11.68 -18.43
CA LEU A 177 9.82 -11.96 -17.02
C LEU A 177 11.35 -12.13 -16.88
N PRO A 178 12.00 -11.36 -16.01
CA PRO A 178 13.45 -11.39 -15.86
C PRO A 178 13.88 -12.84 -15.61
N GLU A 179 15.04 -13.24 -16.10
CA GLU A 179 15.46 -14.66 -16.14
C GLU A 179 15.26 -15.37 -14.78
N GLY A 180 15.57 -14.69 -13.67
CA GLY A 180 15.33 -15.19 -12.30
C GLY A 180 13.87 -15.25 -11.84
N VAL A 181 12.96 -14.47 -12.43
CA VAL A 181 11.50 -14.51 -12.16
C VAL A 181 10.83 -15.66 -12.88
N CYS A 182 11.20 -15.88 -14.15
CA CYS A 182 10.80 -17.07 -14.88
C CYS A 182 11.31 -18.32 -14.18
N GLU A 183 12.60 -18.38 -13.83
CA GLU A 183 13.20 -19.51 -13.15
C GLU A 183 12.59 -19.77 -11.76
N ALA A 184 12.31 -18.74 -10.96
CA ALA A 184 11.66 -18.90 -9.65
C ALA A 184 10.20 -19.41 -9.76
N LEU A 185 9.50 -19.11 -10.86
CA LEU A 185 8.14 -19.60 -11.13
C LEU A 185 8.13 -20.98 -11.82
N ILE A 186 9.16 -21.30 -12.62
CA ILE A 186 9.27 -22.54 -13.41
C ILE A 186 9.94 -23.67 -12.62
N ASN A 187 10.97 -23.39 -11.82
CA ASN A 187 11.77 -24.43 -11.13
C ASN A 187 11.13 -25.00 -9.87
N GLY A 188 9.86 -24.71 -9.62
CA GLY A 188 9.18 -25.19 -8.43
C GLY A 188 9.79 -24.55 -7.19
N ILE A 189 9.02 -23.65 -6.61
CA ILE A 189 9.09 -23.51 -5.15
C ILE A 189 8.80 -24.93 -4.64
N PRO A 190 9.76 -25.61 -3.98
CA PRO A 190 9.82 -27.08 -3.92
C PRO A 190 8.53 -27.76 -3.46
#